data_AF-A0A919XIA2-F1
#
_entry.id   AF-A0A919XIA2-F1
#
_cell.length_a   1.000
_cell.length_b   1.000
_cell.length_c   1.000
_cell.angle_alpha   90.00
_cell.angle_beta   90.00
_cell.angle_gamma   90.00
#
_symmetry.space_group_name_H-M   'P 1'
#
loop_
_entity.id
_entity.type
_entity.pdbx_description
1 polymer ?
#
loop_
_entity_poly.entity_id
_entity_poly.type
_entity_poly.pdbx_seq_one_letter_code
_entity_poly.pdbx_strand_id
1 'polypeptide(L)' 'MEGTNPYRIAKLLNKAGIPTKTGKAWTVVQVQNVLGNETYTGYNTYNGQNEQNGIRQKDVFPCIISRQLWNKARQVS' A
#
# COMPACT_ATOMS: atom_id res chain seq x y z
N MET A 1 -6.76 15.10 -10.01
CA MET A 1 -5.68 15.16 -9.00
C MET A 1 -4.53 14.37 -9.59
N GLU A 2 -3.42 15.04 -9.93
CA GLU A 2 -2.27 14.36 -10.53
C GLU A 2 -1.82 13.22 -9.61
N GLY A 3 -1.88 11.99 -10.09
CA GLY A 3 -1.35 10.85 -9.38
C GLY A 3 0.14 11.08 -9.16
N THR A 4 0.55 11.30 -7.92
CA THR A 4 1.97 11.40 -7.59
C THR A 4 2.60 10.05 -7.90
N ASN A 5 3.25 9.95 -9.06
CA ASN A 5 4.01 8.77 -9.49
C ASN A 5 4.78 8.20 -8.27
N PRO A 6 4.73 6.88 -7.99
CA PRO A 6 5.42 6.29 -6.83
C PRO A 6 6.88 6.72 -6.69
N TYR A 7 7.55 7.04 -7.80
CA TYR A 7 8.86 7.68 -7.82
C TYR A 7 8.90 9.05 -7.12
N ARG A 8 7.95 9.94 -7.42
CA ARG A 8 7.84 11.26 -6.80
C ARG A 8 7.57 11.13 -5.30
N ILE A 9 6.75 10.16 -4.87
CA ILE A 9 6.49 9.90 -3.44
C ILE A 9 7.78 9.46 -2.75
N ALA A 10 8.50 8.48 -3.30
CA ALA A 10 9.77 8.02 -2.74
C ALA A 10 10.79 9.18 -2.63
N LYS A 11 10.89 10.02 -3.67
CA LYS A 11 11.76 11.20 -3.67
C LYS A 11 11.37 12.21 -2.58
N LEU A 12 10.08 12.46 -2.37
CA LEU A 12 9.59 13.38 -1.34
C LEU A 12 9.89 12.85 0.07
N LEU A 13 9.61 11.57 0.34
CA LEU A 13 9.89 10.94 1.64
C LEU A 13 11.37 10.99 1.98
N ASN A 14 12.23 10.65 1.01
CA ASN A 14 13.68 10.69 1.20
C ASN A 14 14.20 12.12 1.39
N LYS A 15 13.68 13.09 0.63
CA LYS A 15 14.04 14.51 0.79
C LYS A 15 13.61 15.07 2.15
N ALA A 16 12.48 14.60 2.67
CA ALA A 16 11.97 14.98 3.99
C ALA A 16 12.71 14.26 5.15
N GLY A 17 13.66 13.36 4.86
CA GLY A 17 14.39 12.61 5.88
C GLY A 17 13.52 11.59 6.63
N ILE A 18 12.42 11.11 6.02
CA ILE A 18 11.52 10.11 6.61
C ILE A 18 11.99 8.71 6.19
N PRO A 19 12.64 7.92 7.08
CA PRO A 19 13.13 6.60 6.73
C PRO A 19 12.00 5.57 6.68
N THR A 20 12.27 4.44 6.03
CA THR A 20 11.45 3.24 6.15
C THR A 20 11.50 2.66 7.57
N LYS A 21 10.64 1.69 7.89
CA LYS A 21 10.62 0.99 9.19
C LYS A 21 11.99 0.43 9.62
N THR A 22 12.85 0.08 8.67
CA THR A 22 14.20 -0.47 8.93
C THR A 22 15.31 0.59 8.87
N GLY A 23 14.96 1.88 8.80
CA GLY A 23 15.92 2.98 8.76
C GLY A 23 16.48 3.29 7.36
N LYS A 24 16.08 2.55 6.32
CA LYS A 24 16.60 2.72 4.95
C LYS A 24 15.80 3.76 4.15
N ALA A 25 16.38 4.25 3.06
CA ALA A 25 15.69 5.11 2.10
C ALA A 25 14.54 4.35 1.38
N TRP A 26 13.50 5.09 1.00
CA TRP A 26 12.36 4.58 0.25
C TRP A 26 12.72 4.27 -1.20
N THR A 27 12.35 3.08 -1.66
CA THR A 27 12.35 2.70 -3.07
C THR A 27 10.96 2.83 -3.69
N VAL A 28 10.91 2.94 -5.02
CA VAL A 28 9.66 3.00 -5.78
C VAL A 28 8.78 1.77 -5.53
N VAL A 29 9.39 0.58 -5.52
CA VAL A 29 8.70 -0.70 -5.28
C VAL A 29 8.08 -0.75 -3.89
N GLN A 30 8.78 -0.25 -2.87
CA GLN A 30 8.22 -0.18 -1.51
C GLN A 30 6.99 0.73 -1.45
N VAL A 31 7.03 1.88 -2.13
CA VAL A 31 5.87 2.77 -2.23
C VAL A 31 4.71 2.08 -2.96
N GLN A 32 4.98 1.41 -4.08
CA GLN A 32 3.96 0.65 -4.82
C GLN A 32 3.33 -0.44 -3.96
N ASN A 33 4.13 -1.18 -3.19
CA ASN A 33 3.63 -2.22 -2.29
C ASN A 33 2.74 -1.63 -1.19
N VAL A 34 3.09 -0.47 -0.62
CA VAL A 34 2.25 0.21 0.38
C VAL A 34 0.93 0.67 -0.24
N LEU A 35 0.97 1.31 -1.41
CA LEU A 35 -0.24 1.79 -2.08
C LEU A 35 -1.14 0.64 -2.56
N GLY A 36 -0.54 -0.49 -2.96
CA GLY A 36 -1.25 -1.68 -3.43
C GLY A 36 -1.78 -2.59 -2.32
N ASN A 37 -1.41 -2.35 -1.07
CA ASN A 37 -1.81 -3.23 0.04
C ASN A 37 -3.28 -3.01 0.43
N GLU A 38 -4.14 -3.98 0.11
CA GLU A 38 -5.58 -3.93 0.39
C GLU A 38 -5.89 -3.97 1.90
N THR A 39 -4.96 -4.40 2.76
CA THR A 39 -5.15 -4.42 4.22
C THR A 39 -5.43 -3.07 4.83
N TYR A 40 -4.92 -1.99 4.24
CA TYR A 40 -5.24 -0.64 4.70
C TYR A 40 -6.71 -0.24 4.49
N THR A 41 -7.46 -1.02 3.71
CA THR A 41 -8.91 -0.87 3.51
C THR A 41 -9.76 -1.78 4.41
N GLY A 42 -9.14 -2.48 5.37
CA GLY A 42 -9.82 -3.38 6.30
C GLY A 42 -9.99 -4.82 5.79
N TYR A 43 -9.29 -5.21 4.72
CA TYR A 43 -9.31 -6.57 4.17
C TYR A 43 -8.02 -7.32 4.51
N ASN A 44 -8.12 -8.40 5.27
CA ASN A 44 -7.00 -9.32 5.44
C ASN A 44 -6.99 -10.33 4.29
N THR A 45 -5.88 -10.43 3.57
CA THR A 45 -5.72 -11.34 2.42
C THR A 45 -4.57 -12.30 2.68
N TYR A 46 -4.85 -13.59 2.58
CA TYR A 46 -3.86 -14.67 2.58
C TYR A 46 -3.88 -15.35 1.22
N ASN A 47 -2.73 -15.35 0.54
CA ASN A 47 -2.58 -15.91 -0.81
C ASN A 47 -2.54 -17.46 -0.80
N GLY A 48 -2.26 -18.06 0.36
CA GLY A 48 -2.25 -19.52 0.61
C GLY A 48 -1.72 -20.39 -0.51
N GLN A 49 -0.61 -19.97 -1.13
CA GLN A 49 -0.01 -20.70 -2.24
C GLN A 49 0.39 -22.13 -1.86
N ASN A 50 0.79 -22.34 -0.60
CA ASN A 50 1.18 -23.65 -0.09
C ASN A 50 -0.04 -24.54 0.20
N GLU A 51 -1.14 -23.94 0.66
CA GLU A 51 -2.37 -24.63 1.06
C GLU A 51 -3.42 -24.68 -0.06
N GLN A 52 -3.12 -24.08 -1.22
CA GLN A 52 -4.03 -23.87 -2.35
C GLN A 52 -5.38 -23.25 -1.96
N ASN A 53 -5.37 -22.37 -0.95
CA ASN A 53 -6.56 -21.67 -0.49
C ASN A 53 -6.34 -20.15 -0.43
N GLY A 54 -7.26 -19.37 -1.01
CA GLY A 54 -7.27 -17.92 -0.88
C GLY A 54 -8.19 -17.50 0.24
N ILE A 55 -7.67 -16.97 1.35
CA ILE A 55 -8.52 -16.45 2.44
C ILE A 55 -8.60 -14.93 2.30
N ARG A 56 -9.83 -14.41 2.27
CA ARG A 56 -10.08 -12.97 2.28
C ARG A 56 -11.15 -12.64 3.32
N GLN A 57 -10.74 -11.96 4.38
CA GLN A 57 -11.59 -11.58 5.50
C GLN A 57 -11.75 -10.07 5.56
N LYS A 58 -12.96 -9.60 5.88
CA LYS A 58 -13.28 -8.18 6.04
C LYS A 58 -13.41 -7.86 7.52
N ASP A 59 -13.06 -6.62 7.91
CA ASP A 59 -13.26 -6.06 9.26
C ASP A 59 -12.43 -6.73 10.38
N VAL A 60 -11.34 -7.41 10.02
CA VAL A 60 -10.37 -7.99 10.99
C VAL A 60 -9.59 -6.88 11.70
N PHE A 61 -9.42 -5.72 11.06
CA PHE A 61 -8.73 -4.55 11.58
C PHE A 61 -9.45 -3.27 11.16
N PRO A 62 -9.38 -2.18 11.95
CA PRO A 62 -9.95 -0.89 11.56
C PRO A 62 -9.31 -0.40 10.26
N CYS A 63 -10.12 0.10 9.33
CA CYS A 63 -9.63 0.64 8.07
C CYS A 63 -8.89 1.96 8.29
N ILE A 64 -7.69 2.09 7.73
CA ILE A 64 -6.92 3.34 7.74
C ILE A 64 -7.40 4.27 6.62
N ILE A 65 -7.79 3.71 5.47
CA ILE A 65 -8.35 4.42 4.32
C ILE A 65 -9.61 3.74 3.80
N SER A 66 -10.55 4.52 3.24
CA SER A 66 -11.74 3.96 2.63
C SER A 66 -11.41 3.22 1.33
N ARG A 67 -12.17 2.16 1.02
CA ARG A 67 -11.99 1.41 -0.23
C ARG A 67 -12.22 2.27 -1.48
N GLN A 68 -13.12 3.25 -1.39
CA GLN A 68 -13.36 4.21 -2.48
C GLN A 68 -12.12 5.07 -2.74
N LEU A 69 -11.44 5.55 -1.69
CA LEU A 69 -10.20 6.31 -1.82
C LEU A 69 -9.08 5.44 -2.42
N TRP A 70 -8.98 4.19 -1.95
CA TRP A 70 -8.00 3.23 -2.46
C TRP A 70 -8.20 2.92 -3.96
N ASN A 71 -9.44 2.68 -4.39
CA ASN A 71 -9.75 2.44 -5.80
C ASN A 71 -9.42 3.66 -6.68
N LYS A 72 -9.71 4.88 -6.21
CA LYS A 72 -9.35 6.12 -6.91
C LYS A 72 -7.84 6.25 -7.08
N ALA A 73 -7.05 5.92 -6.06
CA ALA A 73 -5.59 5.98 -6.14
C ALA A 73 -5.01 5.01 -7.19
N ARG A 74 -5.65 3.86 -7.41
CA ARG A 74 -5.21 2.85 -8.37
C ARG A 74 -5.59 3.13 -9.82
N GLN A 75 -6.67 3.86 -10.07
CA GLN A 75 -7.10 4.22 -11.43
C GLN A 75 -6.20 5.29 -12.08
N VAL A 76 -5.30 5.90 -11.31
CA VAL A 76 -4.42 7.00 -11.76
C VAL A 76 -2.96 6.53 -11.91
N SER A 77 -2.70 5.21 -11.89
CA SER A 77 -1.35 4.63 -12.01
C SER A 77 -1.04 4.13 -13.41
#